data_AF-A0A3N4M3K9-F1
#
_entry.id   AF-A0A3N4M3K9-F1
#
_cell.length_a   1.000
_cell.length_b   1.000
_cell.length_c   1.000
_cell.angle_alpha   90.00
_cell.angle_beta   90.00
_cell.angle_gamma   90.00
#
_symmetry.space_group_name_H-M   'P 1'
#
loop_
_entity.id
_entity.type
_entity.pdbx_description
1 polymer ?
#
loop_
_entity_poly.entity_id
_entity_poly.type
_entity_poly.pdbx_seq_one_letter_code
_entity_poly.pdbx_strand_id
1 'polypeptide(L)'
;LPKTFKSRGYFDSLRKDLFTTYVNSEQKSTLITSLQSLAEAEIEKDPGLLDRNRAKAALLLDGVVEREKEVYKGVEGEIDDMLMYQRRRVEELVRGIL
;
A
#
# COMPACT_ATOMS: atom_id res chain seq x y z
N LEU A 1 10.31 -15.63 21.86
CA LEU A 1 9.30 -14.58 21.63
C LEU A 1 9.11 -14.25 20.14
N PRO A 2 10.01 -13.56 19.39
CA PRO A 2 9.79 -13.27 17.96
C PRO A 2 9.65 -14.52 17.08
N LYS A 3 10.50 -15.54 17.30
CA LYS A 3 10.42 -16.84 16.60
C LYS A 3 9.08 -17.54 16.85
N THR A 4 8.62 -17.55 18.11
CA THR A 4 7.35 -18.17 18.53
C THR A 4 6.13 -17.44 17.97
N PHE A 5 6.17 -16.10 17.95
CA PHE A 5 5.12 -15.26 17.39
C PHE A 5 4.98 -15.49 15.87
N LYS A 6 6.11 -15.56 15.16
CA LYS A 6 6.12 -15.91 13.73
C LYS A 6 5.68 -17.35 13.48
N SER A 7 6.18 -18.33 14.26
CA SER A 7 5.87 -19.75 14.05
C SER A 7 4.40 -20.10 14.36
N ARG A 8 3.72 -19.32 15.21
CA ARG A 8 2.27 -19.45 15.46
C ARG A 8 1.38 -18.79 14.40
N GLY A 9 1.97 -18.16 13.37
CA GLY A 9 1.22 -17.56 12.26
C GLY A 9 0.64 -16.17 12.54
N TYR A 10 0.79 -15.62 13.75
CA TYR A 10 0.20 -14.33 14.12
C TYR A 10 0.66 -13.16 13.25
N PHE A 11 1.92 -13.18 12.80
CA PHE A 11 2.42 -12.19 11.84
C PHE A 11 1.65 -12.23 10.51
N ASP A 12 1.43 -13.43 9.97
CA ASP A 12 0.74 -13.57 8.68
C ASP A 12 -0.75 -13.22 8.80
N SER A 13 -1.39 -13.57 9.92
CA SER A 13 -2.76 -13.14 10.23
C SER A 13 -2.89 -11.62 10.29
N LEU A 14 -2.01 -10.93 11.02
CA LEU A 14 -2.04 -9.46 11.11
C LEU A 14 -1.77 -8.80 9.75
N ARG A 15 -0.83 -9.33 8.96
CA ARG A 15 -0.55 -8.83 7.61
C ARG A 15 -1.77 -8.97 6.70
N LYS A 16 -2.46 -10.12 6.75
CA LYS A 16 -3.68 -10.38 5.98
C LYS A 16 -4.81 -9.44 6.41
N ASP A 17 -5.05 -9.31 7.71
CA ASP A 17 -6.08 -8.43 8.24
C ASP A 17 -5.82 -6.97 7.82
N LEU A 18 -4.59 -6.48 7.97
CA LEU A 18 -4.19 -5.14 7.55
C LEU A 18 -4.43 -4.93 6.05
N PHE A 19 -4.01 -5.87 5.22
CA PHE A 19 -4.23 -5.81 3.77
C PHE A 19 -5.72 -5.78 3.42
N THR A 20 -6.51 -6.65 4.05
CA THR A 20 -7.97 -6.70 3.83
C THR A 20 -8.65 -5.42 4.30
N THR A 21 -8.25 -4.85 5.43
CA THR A 21 -8.78 -3.56 5.91
C THR A 21 -8.46 -2.45 4.91
N TYR A 22 -7.21 -2.33 4.48
CA TYR A 22 -6.80 -1.32 3.50
C TYR A 22 -7.52 -1.47 2.15
N VAL A 23 -7.62 -2.68 1.61
CA VAL A 23 -8.27 -2.90 0.30
C VAL A 23 -9.76 -2.56 0.31
N ASN A 24 -10.39 -2.58 1.49
CA ASN A 24 -11.80 -2.22 1.67
C ASN A 24 -12.00 -0.78 2.18
N SER A 25 -10.93 -0.01 2.39
CA SER A 25 -11.03 1.37 2.88
C SER A 25 -11.17 2.37 1.74
N GLU A 26 -11.61 3.59 2.06
CA GLU A 26 -11.73 4.67 1.07
C GLU A 26 -10.35 5.09 0.52
N GLN A 27 -9.28 4.88 1.27
CA GLN A 27 -7.91 5.22 0.91
C GLN A 27 -7.40 4.42 -0.30
N LYS A 28 -7.92 3.21 -0.54
CA LYS A 28 -7.68 2.51 -1.82
C LYS A 28 -8.18 3.34 -3.00
N SER A 29 -9.37 3.93 -2.87
CA SER A 29 -9.94 4.77 -3.93
C SER A 29 -9.11 6.05 -4.09
N THR A 30 -8.64 6.66 -3.00
CA THR A 30 -7.72 7.80 -3.03
C THR A 30 -6.42 7.46 -3.77
N LEU A 31 -5.79 6.31 -3.50
CA LEU A 31 -4.58 5.89 -4.21
C LEU A 31 -4.84 5.73 -5.72
N ILE A 32 -5.95 5.09 -6.09
CA ILE A 32 -6.31 4.90 -7.50
C ILE A 32 -6.48 6.26 -8.20
N THR A 33 -7.18 7.21 -7.55
CA THR A 33 -7.37 8.56 -8.08
C THR A 33 -6.03 9.28 -8.25
N SER A 34 -5.13 9.20 -7.26
CA SER A 34 -3.79 9.80 -7.36
C SER A 34 -2.97 9.22 -8.52
N LEU A 35 -3.02 7.90 -8.71
CA LEU A 35 -2.35 7.23 -9.83
C LEU A 35 -2.95 7.64 -11.18
N GLN A 36 -4.27 7.79 -11.26
CA GLN A 36 -4.95 8.27 -12.47
C GLN A 36 -4.55 9.70 -12.81
N SER A 37 -4.61 10.62 -11.85
CA SER A 37 -4.22 12.02 -12.07
C SER A 37 -2.75 12.14 -12.46
N LEU A 38 -1.86 11.34 -11.88
CA LEU A 38 -0.44 11.30 -12.29
C LEU A 38 -0.30 10.79 -13.72
N ALA A 39 -1.00 9.71 -14.08
CA ALA A 39 -0.96 9.17 -15.43
C ALA A 39 -1.51 10.16 -16.47
N GLU A 40 -2.61 10.85 -16.17
CA GLU A 40 -3.19 11.90 -17.01
C GLU A 40 -2.20 13.05 -17.22
N ALA A 41 -1.61 13.56 -16.14
CA ALA A 41 -0.61 14.62 -16.22
C ALA A 41 0.64 14.20 -17.01
N GLU A 42 1.02 12.93 -16.97
CA GLU A 42 2.16 12.44 -17.75
C GLU A 42 1.81 12.21 -19.22
N ILE A 43 0.58 11.78 -19.53
CA ILE A 43 0.06 11.69 -20.91
C ILE A 43 -0.04 13.07 -21.55
N GLU A 44 -0.43 14.11 -20.79
CA GLU A 44 -0.44 15.49 -21.31
C GLU A 44 0.96 15.97 -21.69
N LYS A 45 2.00 15.54 -20.97
CA LYS A 45 3.40 15.88 -21.27
C LYS A 45 3.97 15.06 -22.43
N ASP A 46 3.68 13.76 -22.46
CA ASP A 46 4.07 12.82 -23.53
C ASP A 46 2.84 12.06 -24.07
N PRO A 47 2.11 12.64 -25.04
CA PRO A 47 0.98 11.95 -25.68
C PRO A 47 1.36 10.63 -26.33
N GLY A 48 2.64 10.45 -26.71
CA GLY A 48 3.17 9.23 -27.29
C GLY A 48 3.17 8.04 -26.32
N LEU A 49 2.89 8.25 -25.02
CA LEU A 49 2.59 7.16 -24.09
C LEU A 49 1.37 6.32 -24.53
N LEU A 50 0.37 6.95 -25.16
CA LEU A 50 -0.83 6.26 -25.65
C LEU A 50 -0.55 5.36 -26.87
N ASP A 51 0.46 5.69 -27.66
CA ASP A 51 0.87 4.91 -28.84
C ASP A 51 1.73 3.69 -28.47
N ARG A 52 2.23 3.63 -27.23
CA ARG A 52 3.06 2.53 -26.75
C ARG A 52 2.21 1.32 -26.40
N ASN A 53 2.84 0.14 -26.45
CA ASN A 53 2.28 -1.04 -25.81
C ASN A 53 2.01 -0.75 -24.32
N ARG A 54 0.84 -1.14 -23.83
CA ARG A 54 0.37 -0.94 -22.45
C ARG A 54 1.41 -1.34 -21.40
N ALA A 55 2.10 -2.47 -21.56
CA ALA A 55 3.12 -2.91 -20.61
C ALA A 55 4.31 -1.95 -20.53
N LYS A 56 4.73 -1.39 -21.68
CA LYS A 56 5.81 -0.41 -21.74
C LYS A 56 5.37 0.94 -21.18
N ALA A 57 4.15 1.37 -21.45
CA ALA A 57 3.59 2.59 -20.87
C ALA A 57 3.46 2.48 -19.34
N ALA A 58 2.94 1.35 -18.84
CA ALA A 58 2.84 1.06 -17.42
C ALA A 58 4.20 1.13 -16.71
N LEU A 59 5.24 0.49 -17.27
CA LEU A 59 6.60 0.56 -16.71
C LEU A 59 7.15 1.99 -16.62
N LEU A 60 6.83 2.86 -17.59
CA LEU A 60 7.26 4.25 -17.56
C LEU A 60 6.52 5.05 -16.49
N LEU A 61 5.21 4.85 -16.39
CA LEU A 61 4.36 5.46 -15.36
C LEU A 61 4.77 5.00 -13.95
N ASP A 62 5.01 3.71 -13.75
CA ASP A 62 5.53 3.17 -12.48
C ASP A 62 6.83 3.88 -12.08
N GLY A 63 7.74 4.10 -13.04
CA GLY A 63 8.96 4.85 -12.79
C GLY A 63 8.70 6.30 -12.35
N VAL A 64 7.66 6.95 -12.86
CA VAL A 64 7.26 8.31 -12.43
C VAL A 64 6.68 8.27 -11.02
N VAL A 65 5.79 7.31 -10.75
CA VAL A 65 5.17 7.10 -9.43
C VAL A 65 6.23 6.89 -8.35
N GLU A 66 7.24 6.04 -8.59
CA GLU A 66 8.35 5.80 -7.66
C GLU A 66 9.16 7.05 -7.31
N ARG A 67 9.19 8.05 -8.21
CA ARG A 67 9.86 9.33 -7.96
C ARG A 67 8.96 10.36 -7.29
N GLU A 68 7.64 10.20 -7.42
CA GLU A 68 6.65 11.12 -6.85
C GLU A 68 6.29 10.71 -5.43
N LYS A 69 6.99 11.31 -4.47
CA LYS A 69 6.89 10.97 -3.04
C LYS A 69 5.47 11.10 -2.48
N GLU A 70 4.64 11.97 -3.06
CA GLU A 70 3.31 12.26 -2.53
C GLU A 70 2.26 11.21 -2.90
N VAL A 71 2.49 10.35 -3.90
CA VAL A 71 1.50 9.33 -4.32
C VAL A 71 1.25 8.30 -3.23
N TYR A 72 2.30 7.83 -2.56
CA TYR A 72 2.19 6.80 -1.53
C TYR A 72 1.96 7.35 -0.12
N LYS A 73 2.25 8.63 0.11
CA LYS A 73 2.21 9.25 1.45
C LYS A 73 0.87 9.09 2.15
N GLY A 74 -0.25 9.20 1.42
CA GLY A 74 -1.59 8.99 1.99
C GLY A 74 -1.85 7.54 2.40
N VAL A 75 -1.27 6.58 1.67
CA VAL A 75 -1.37 5.14 1.96
C VAL A 75 -0.47 4.74 3.12
N GLU A 76 0.75 5.27 3.16
CA GLU A 76 1.71 5.03 4.25
C GLU A 76 1.15 5.51 5.59
N GLY A 77 0.61 6.73 5.64
CA GLY A 77 0.00 7.28 6.86
C GLY A 77 -1.18 6.45 7.37
N GLU A 78 -2.05 6.00 6.47
CA GLU A 78 -3.17 5.14 6.84
C GLU A 78 -2.70 3.77 7.35
N ILE A 79 -1.71 3.16 6.68
CA ILE A 79 -1.11 1.91 7.13
C ILE A 79 -0.51 2.08 8.53
N ASP A 80 0.16 3.20 8.79
CA ASP A 80 0.70 3.51 10.11
C ASP A 80 -0.41 3.65 11.17
N ASP A 81 -1.50 4.34 10.87
CA ASP A 81 -2.66 4.47 11.77
C ASP A 81 -3.32 3.10 12.05
N MET A 82 -3.48 2.27 11.02
CA MET A 82 -3.97 0.90 11.18
C MET A 82 -3.02 0.06 12.04
N LEU A 83 -1.70 0.18 11.85
CA LEU A 83 -0.70 -0.50 12.67
C LEU A 83 -0.74 -0.03 14.13
N MET A 84 -0.93 1.27 14.37
CA MET A 84 -1.12 1.82 15.71
C MET A 84 -2.37 1.24 16.39
N TYR A 85 -3.47 1.10 15.66
CA TYR A 85 -4.68 0.47 16.17
C TYR A 85 -4.46 -1.01 16.52
N GLN A 86 -3.77 -1.75 15.64
CA GLN A 86 -3.45 -3.17 15.84
C GLN A 86 -2.40 -3.41 16.94
N ARG A 87 -1.66 -2.38 17.38
CA ARG A 87 -0.63 -2.49 18.44
C ARG A 87 -1.16 -3.16 19.71
N ARG A 88 -2.37 -2.80 20.15
CA ARG A 88 -3.01 -3.40 21.34
C ARG A 88 -3.22 -4.91 21.18
N ARG A 89 -3.67 -5.33 20.00
CA ARG A 89 -3.88 -6.74 19.66
C ARG A 89 -2.56 -7.51 19.59
N VAL A 90 -1.49 -6.89 19.08
CA VAL A 90 -0.14 -7.47 19.10
C VAL A 90 0.33 -7.71 20.54
N GLU A 91 0.13 -6.72 21.43
CA GLU A 91 0.51 -6.81 22.84
C GLU A 91 -0.25 -7.95 23.55
N GLU A 92 -1.54 -8.12 23.29
CA GLU A 92 -2.35 -9.24 23.79
C GLU A 92 -1.85 -10.61 23.28
N LEU A 93 -1.58 -10.73 21.98
CA LEU A 93 -1.08 -11.97 21.39
C LEU A 93 0.28 -12.37 21.95
N VAL A 94 1.17 -11.39 22.19
CA VAL A 94 2.48 -11.65 22.81
C VAL A 94 2.33 -12.08 24.27
N ARG A 95 1.42 -11.47 25.03
CA ARG A 95 1.12 -11.92 26.41
C ARG A 95 0.60 -13.35 26.46
N GLY A 96 -0.22 -13.78 25.49
CA GLY A 96 -0.70 -15.17 25.40
C GLY A 96 0.35 -16.20 24.91
N ILE A 97 1.55 -15.76 24.53
CA ILE A 97 2.70 -16.64 24.23
C ILE A 97 3.56 -16.88 25.48
N LEU A 98 3.57 -15.92 26.42
CA LEU A 98 4.28 -16.01 27.70
C LEU A 98 3.57 -16.98 28.64
#